data_AF-A0A060NN38-F1
#
_entry.id   AF-A0A060NN38-F1
#
_cell.length_a   1.000
_cell.length_b   1.000
_cell.length_c   1.000
_cell.angle_alpha   90.00
_cell.angle_beta   90.00
_cell.angle_gamma   90.00
#
_symmetry.space_group_name_H-M   'P 1'
#
loop_
_entity.id
_entity.type
_entity.pdbx_description
1 polymer ?
#
loop_
_entity_poly.entity_id
_entity_poly.type
_entity_poly.pdbx_seq_one_letter_code
_entity_poly.pdbx_strand_id
1 'polypeptide(L)'
;MSFFDGLLHLFNFFLPALGMAALLAPALVWGQGAGSRRGARFKSLLLGWLALSALGALVLLAGLWWHGRDGRMATYAALVVALGSAVAYWRSR
;
A
#
# COMPACT_ATOMS: atom_id res chain seq x y z
N MET A 1 -0.65 -27.03 8.49
CA MET A 1 -0.44 -26.13 7.34
C MET A 1 0.71 -26.72 6.56
N SER A 2 0.50 -27.09 5.30
CA SER A 2 1.62 -27.43 4.43
C SER A 2 2.52 -26.19 4.26
N PHE A 3 3.78 -26.38 3.85
CA PHE A 3 4.68 -25.26 3.55
C PHE A 3 4.06 -24.26 2.56
N PHE A 4 3.37 -24.79 1.54
CA PHE A 4 2.65 -24.00 0.53
C PHE A 4 1.48 -23.21 1.13
N ASP A 5 0.74 -23.77 2.08
CA ASP A 5 -0.36 -23.04 2.75
C ASP A 5 0.17 -21.84 3.54
N GLY A 6 1.32 -22.00 4.21
CA GLY A 6 1.97 -20.90 4.93
C GLY A 6 2.39 -19.77 3.99
N LEU A 7 2.93 -20.11 2.83
CA LEU A 7 3.29 -19.13 1.80
C LEU A 7 2.05 -18.39 1.28
N LEU A 8 0.98 -19.12 0.94
CA LEU A 8 -0.27 -18.54 0.48
C LEU A 8 -0.91 -17.64 1.54
N HIS A 9 -0.84 -18.02 2.81
CA HIS A 9 -1.33 -17.20 3.91
C HIS A 9 -0.56 -15.88 4.02
N LEU A 10 0.77 -15.93 3.93
CA LEU A 10 1.62 -14.74 3.95
C LEU A 10 1.32 -13.80 2.77
N PHE A 11 1.15 -14.35 1.57
CA PHE A 11 0.75 -13.55 0.40
C PHE A 11 -0.62 -12.92 0.58
N ASN A 12 -1.61 -13.66 1.07
CA ASN A 12 -2.96 -13.14 1.31
C ASN A 12 -2.97 -12.06 2.40
N PHE A 13 -2.10 -12.17 3.41
CA PHE A 13 -1.94 -11.15 4.44
C PHE A 13 -1.51 -9.80 3.85
N PHE A 14 -0.51 -9.79 2.95
CA PHE A 14 -0.02 -8.54 2.34
C PHE A 14 -0.85 -8.04 1.15
N LEU A 15 -1.74 -8.87 0.61
CA LEU A 15 -2.57 -8.53 -0.55
C LEU A 15 -3.35 -7.22 -0.41
N PRO A 16 -3.98 -6.90 0.75
CA PRO A 16 -4.68 -5.64 0.95
C PRO A 16 -3.75 -4.42 0.84
N ALA A 17 -2.52 -4.52 1.34
CA ALA A 17 -1.53 -3.44 1.25
C ALA A 17 -1.08 -3.20 -0.19
N LEU A 18 -0.76 -4.28 -0.92
CA LEU A 18 -0.35 -4.22 -2.32
C LEU A 18 -1.48 -3.70 -3.22
N GLY A 19 -2.70 -4.16 -2.98
CA GLY A 19 -3.91 -3.75 -3.70
C GLY A 19 -4.23 -2.27 -3.49
N MET A 20 -4.23 -1.81 -2.23
CA MET A 20 -4.45 -0.39 -1.92
C MET A 20 -3.35 0.50 -2.52
N ALA A 21 -2.09 0.09 -2.42
CA ALA A 21 -0.99 0.81 -3.05
C ALA A 21 -1.17 0.91 -4.57
N ALA A 22 -1.62 -0.15 -5.23
CA ALA A 22 -1.87 -0.16 -6.69
C ALA A 22 -3.00 0.80 -7.08
N LEU A 23 -4.05 0.88 -6.27
CA LEU A 23 -5.17 1.81 -6.49
C LEU A 23 -4.78 3.27 -6.26
N LEU A 24 -3.90 3.53 -5.28
CA LEU A 24 -3.55 4.88 -4.83
C LEU A 24 -2.32 5.48 -5.54
N ALA A 25 -1.37 4.66 -5.99
CA ALA A 25 -0.17 5.15 -6.70
C ALA A 25 -0.48 6.01 -7.94
N PRO A 26 -1.50 5.70 -8.77
CA PRO A 26 -1.92 6.56 -9.87
C PRO A 26 -2.32 7.98 -9.44
N ALA A 27 -2.90 8.15 -8.25
CA ALA A 27 -3.28 9.45 -7.73
C ALA A 27 -2.07 10.37 -7.47
N LEU A 28 -0.87 9.81 -7.30
CA LEU A 28 0.37 10.56 -7.09
C LEU A 28 0.94 11.17 -8.38
N VAL A 29 0.61 10.59 -9.53
CA VAL A 29 1.02 11.09 -10.85
C VAL A 29 -0.10 11.81 -11.58
N TRP A 30 -1.33 11.75 -11.05
CA TRP A 30 -2.49 12.45 -11.60
C TRP A 30 -2.27 13.97 -11.58
N GLY A 31 -2.39 14.60 -12.73
CA GLY A 31 -2.17 16.04 -12.90
C GLY A 31 -0.74 16.45 -13.27
N GLN A 32 0.23 15.53 -13.30
CA GLN A 32 1.52 15.83 -13.92
C GLN A 32 1.29 16.07 -15.43
N GLY A 33 1.54 17.29 -15.92
CA GLY A 33 1.21 17.69 -17.29
C GLY A 33 1.76 16.77 -18.39
N ALA A 34 1.13 16.79 -19.57
CA ALA A 34 1.41 15.91 -20.72
C ALA A 34 2.89 15.87 -21.17
N GLY A 35 3.70 16.87 -20.80
CA GLY A 35 5.12 16.95 -21.09
C GLY A 35 6.05 16.12 -20.20
N SER A 36 5.55 15.45 -19.15
CA SER A 36 6.37 14.54 -18.34
C SER A 36 6.78 13.32 -19.18
N ARG A 37 8.10 13.09 -19.31
CA ARG A 37 8.64 11.94 -20.07
C ARG A 37 8.00 10.66 -19.54
N ARG A 38 7.49 9.81 -20.43
CA ARG A 38 6.79 8.57 -20.09
C ARG A 38 7.54 7.69 -19.08
N GLY A 39 8.87 7.65 -19.17
CA GLY A 39 9.74 6.95 -18.21
C GLY A 39 9.77 7.57 -16.80
N ALA A 40 9.68 8.89 -16.68
CA ALA A 40 9.63 9.57 -15.38
C ALA A 40 8.32 9.31 -14.65
N ARG A 41 7.18 9.29 -15.38
CA ARG A 41 5.88 8.90 -14.83
C ARG A 41 5.87 7.47 -14.34
N PHE A 42 6.40 6.53 -15.13
CA PHE A 42 6.47 5.12 -14.74
C PHE A 42 7.35 4.91 -13.50
N LYS A 43 8.51 5.58 -13.43
CA LYS A 43 9.37 5.53 -12.24
C LYS A 43 8.66 6.09 -11.00
N SER A 44 7.94 7.21 -11.14
CA SER A 44 7.17 7.80 -10.03
C SER A 44 6.03 6.89 -9.57
N LEU A 45 5.33 6.23 -10.50
CA LEU A 45 4.31 5.23 -10.19
C LEU A 45 4.89 4.05 -9.40
N LEU A 46 6.00 3.49 -9.88
CA LEU A 46 6.64 2.33 -9.25
C LEU A 46 7.14 2.67 -7.84
N LEU A 47 7.79 3.83 -7.67
CA LEU A 47 8.27 4.29 -6.37
C LEU A 47 7.12 4.60 -5.42
N GLY A 48 6.06 5.25 -5.90
CA GLY A 48 4.85 5.50 -5.12
C GLY A 48 4.18 4.22 -4.66
N TRP A 49 4.05 3.25 -5.56
CA TRP A 49 3.51 1.92 -5.25
C TRP A 49 4.35 1.18 -4.20
N LEU A 50 5.68 1.17 -4.35
CA LEU A 50 6.59 0.55 -3.38
C LEU A 50 6.49 1.20 -1.99
N ALA A 51 6.49 2.54 -1.94
CA ALA A 51 6.40 3.27 -0.69
C ALA A 51 5.07 3.02 0.04
N LEU A 52 3.94 3.08 -0.70
CA LEU A 52 2.61 2.80 -0.14
C LEU A 52 2.47 1.33 0.29
N SER A 53 3.03 0.39 -0.49
CA SER A 53 3.01 -1.03 -0.15
C SER A 53 3.80 -1.31 1.13
N ALA A 54 4.99 -0.72 1.28
CA ALA A 54 5.80 -0.84 2.48
C ALA A 54 5.09 -0.24 3.70
N LEU A 55 4.50 0.95 3.57
CA LEU A 55 3.71 1.57 4.63
C LEU A 55 2.51 0.69 5.02
N GLY A 56 1.79 0.16 4.04
CA GLY A 56 0.64 -0.72 4.29
C GLY A 56 1.04 -2.03 4.97
N ALA A 57 2.15 -2.64 4.56
CA ALA A 57 2.72 -3.80 5.22
C ALA A 57 3.07 -3.52 6.69
N LEU A 58 3.65 -2.36 7.00
CA LEU A 58 3.93 -1.94 8.38
C LEU A 58 2.64 -1.80 9.20
N VAL A 59 1.57 -1.24 8.64
CA VAL A 59 0.27 -1.13 9.33
C VAL A 59 -0.32 -2.51 9.63
N LEU A 60 -0.26 -3.43 8.66
CA LEU A 60 -0.75 -4.79 8.87
C LEU A 60 0.06 -5.54 9.93
N LEU A 61 1.39 -5.44 9.88
CA LEU A 61 2.29 -6.03 10.89
C LEU A 61 2.04 -5.44 12.28
N ALA A 62 1.84 -4.13 12.39
CA ALA A 62 1.50 -3.47 13.65
C ALA A 62 0.14 -3.93 14.19
N GLY A 63 -0.86 -4.05 13.32
CA GLY A 63 -2.18 -4.56 13.69
C GLY A 63 -2.14 -6.02 14.14
N LEU A 64 -1.34 -6.85 13.48
CA LEU A 64 -1.10 -8.25 13.85
C LEU A 64 -0.40 -8.34 15.21
N TRP A 65 0.64 -7.53 15.44
CA TRP A 65 1.35 -7.49 16.72
C TRP A 65 0.43 -7.06 17.87
N TRP A 66 -0.42 -6.05 17.65
CA TRP A 66 -1.32 -5.53 18.68
C TRP A 66 -2.50 -6.47 18.99
N HIS A 67 -3.17 -7.01 17.98
CA HIS A 67 -4.38 -7.82 18.17
C HIS A 67 -4.10 -9.32 18.30
N GLY A 68 -2.87 -9.76 17.99
CA GLY A 68 -2.49 -11.18 17.95
C GLY A 68 -3.22 -12.00 16.88
N ARG A 69 -4.02 -11.35 16.03
CA ARG A 69 -4.86 -11.96 15.00
C ARG A 69 -4.91 -11.09 13.76
N ASP A 70 -4.76 -11.74 12.62
CA ASP A 70 -5.01 -11.15 11.31
C ASP A 70 -6.52 -10.92 11.06
N GLY A 71 -6.86 -10.02 10.13
CA GLY A 71 -8.22 -9.85 9.62
C GLY A 71 -9.15 -8.95 10.43
N ARG A 72 -8.64 -8.18 11.40
CA ARG A 72 -9.44 -7.20 12.14
C ARG A 72 -9.81 -6.01 11.25
N MET A 73 -11.10 -5.67 11.19
CA MET A 73 -11.58 -4.49 10.46
C MET A 73 -10.92 -3.18 10.92
N ALA A 74 -10.53 -3.09 12.20
CA ALA A 74 -9.76 -1.97 12.73
C ALA A 74 -8.40 -1.78 12.02
N THR A 75 -7.69 -2.87 11.72
CA THR A 75 -6.41 -2.81 11.00
C THR A 75 -6.62 -2.36 9.56
N TYR A 76 -7.69 -2.79 8.90
CA TYR A 76 -8.04 -2.32 7.55
C TYR A 76 -8.47 -0.85 7.54
N ALA A 77 -9.22 -0.39 8.54
CA ALA A 77 -9.54 1.02 8.69
C ALA A 77 -8.26 1.86 8.88
N ALA A 78 -7.34 1.40 9.73
CA ALA A 78 -6.04 2.03 9.91
C ALA A 78 -5.22 2.04 8.62
N LEU A 79 -5.24 0.95 7.84
CA LEU A 79 -4.57 0.86 6.54
C LEU A 79 -5.10 1.93 5.58
N VAL A 80 -6.42 2.04 5.44
CA VAL A 80 -7.06 3.02 4.55
C VAL A 80 -6.72 4.45 4.98
N VAL A 81 -6.83 4.75 6.28
CA VAL A 81 -6.50 6.08 6.81
C VAL A 81 -5.02 6.40 6.59
N ALA A 82 -4.11 5.48 6.93
CA ALA A 82 -2.67 5.71 6.79
C ALA A 82 -2.25 5.95 5.34
N LEU A 83 -2.71 5.09 4.41
CA LEU A 83 -2.36 5.22 2.99
C LEU A 83 -3.03 6.44 2.37
N GLY A 84 -4.29 6.72 2.69
CA GLY A 84 -5.01 7.90 2.21
C GLY A 84 -4.36 9.20 2.69
N SER A 85 -3.99 9.27 3.97
CA SER A 85 -3.26 10.42 4.54
C SER A 85 -1.87 10.57 3.91
N ALA A 86 -1.15 9.48 3.66
CA ALA A 86 0.16 9.52 3.01
C ALA A 86 0.06 10.09 1.58
N VAL A 87 -0.95 9.67 0.81
CA VAL A 87 -1.23 10.22 -0.52
C VAL A 87 -1.61 11.69 -0.46
N ALA A 88 -2.50 12.07 0.47
CA ALA A 88 -2.94 13.46 0.63
C ALA A 88 -1.76 14.37 1.00
N TYR A 89 -0.91 13.93 1.91
CA TYR A 89 0.30 14.65 2.30
C TYR A 89 1.33 14.76 1.17
N TRP A 90 1.52 13.70 0.37
CA TRP A 90 2.42 13.78 -0.77
C TRP A 90 1.92 14.79 -1.80
N ARG A 91 0.61 14.85 -2.06
CA ARG A 91 0.03 15.79 -3.02
C ARG A 91 0.04 17.26 -2.54
N SER A 92 0.24 17.53 -1.25
CA SER A 92 0.33 18.90 -0.72
C SER A 92 1.76 19.44 -0.65
N ARG A 93 2.76 18.62 -0.96
CA ARG A 93 4.18 19.01 -1.10
C ARG A 93 4.45 19.54 -2.51
#